data_AF-A0A246FMY0-F1
#
_entry.id   AF-A0A246FMY0-F1
#
_cell.length_a   1.000
_cell.length_b   1.000
_cell.length_c   1.000
_cell.angle_alpha   90.00
_cell.angle_beta   90.00
_cell.angle_gamma   90.00
#
_symmetry.space_group_name_H-M   'P 1'
#
loop_
_entity.id
_entity.type
_entity.pdbx_description
1 polymer ?
#
loop_
_entity_poly.entity_id
_entity_poly.type
_entity_poly.pdbx_seq_one_letter_code
_entity_poly.pdbx_strand_id
1 'polypeptide(L)' 'MTTLEKILFYAGLALILGSTLARISHVIELEQAYFLMLIGAALQFNGQNRYNRRLVKRIEELEAPG' A
#
# COMPACT_ATOMS: atom_id res chain seq x y z
N MET A 1 5.13 8.13 9.62
CA MET A 1 4.04 7.30 9.06
C MET A 1 2.95 7.15 10.12
N THR A 2 1.75 7.68 9.85
CA THR A 2 0.60 7.60 10.77
C THR A 2 0.03 6.18 10.87
N THR A 3 -0.72 5.90 11.94
CA THR A 3 -1.39 4.61 12.15
C THR A 3 -2.23 4.18 10.94
N LEU A 4 -3.02 5.11 10.39
CA LEU A 4 -3.83 4.84 9.19
C LEU A 4 -2.99 4.47 7.96
N GLU A 5 -1.88 5.18 7.71
CA GLU A 5 -0.99 4.86 6.58
C GLU A 5 -0.34 3.48 6.72
N LYS A 6 0.05 3.11 7.94
CA LYS A 6 0.57 1.77 8.22
C LYS A 6 -0.47 0.71 7.93
N ILE A 7 -1.71 0.92 8.38
CA ILE A 7 -2.82 0.00 8.12
C ILE A 7 -3.04 -0.15 6.62
N LEU A 8 -3.14 0.95 5.86
CA LEU A 8 -3.35 0.90 4.41
C LEU A 8 -2.21 0.18 3.69
N PHE A 9 -0.96 0.44 4.09
CA PHE A 9 0.21 -0.22 3.52
C PHE A 9 0.20 -1.73 3.77
N TYR A 10 0.04 -2.16 5.03
CA TYR A 10 0.06 -3.59 5.38
C TYR A 10 -1.18 -4.32 4.86
N ALA A 11 -2.35 -3.69 4.85
CA ALA A 11 -3.55 -4.27 4.24
C ALA A 11 -3.37 -4.47 2.73
N GLY A 12 -2.79 -3.47 2.04
CA GLY A 12 -2.46 -3.59 0.62
C GLY A 12 -1.49 -4.74 0.33
N LEU A 13 -0.43 -4.85 1.14
CA LEU A 13 0.55 -5.93 1.03
C LEU A 13 -0.08 -7.30 1.30
N ALA A 14 -0.91 -7.42 2.34
CA ALA A 14 -1.60 -8.65 2.70
C ALA A 14 -2.55 -9.11 1.61
N LEU A 15 -3.26 -8.18 0.96
CA LEU A 15 -4.13 -8.50 -0.17
C LEU A 15 -3.34 -9.02 -1.37
N ILE A 16 -2.23 -8.38 -1.74
CA ILE A 16 -1.39 -8.81 -2.88
C ILE A 16 -0.79 -10.20 -2.64
N LEU A 17 -0.20 -10.41 -1.46
CA LEU A 17 0.45 -11.69 -1.12
C LEU A 17 -0.60 -12.79 -0.91
N GLY A 18 -1.69 -12.47 -0.22
CA GLY A 18 -2.80 -13.38 0.04
C GLY A 18 -3.50 -13.81 -1.24
N SER A 19 -3.77 -12.89 -2.17
CA SER A 19 -4.39 -13.21 -3.45
C SER A 19 -3.47 -14.09 -4.32
N THR A 20 -2.18 -13.80 -4.34
CA THR A 20 -1.19 -14.61 -5.05
C THR A 20 -1.16 -16.03 -4.49
N LEU A 21 -1.10 -16.18 -3.17
CA LEU A 21 -1.11 -17.50 -2.51
C LEU A 21 -2.42 -18.26 -2.73
N ALA A 22 -3.57 -17.58 -2.59
CA ALA A 22 -4.89 -18.15 -2.83
C ALA A 22 -5.05 -18.62 -4.28
N ARG A 23 -4.47 -17.89 -5.23
CA ARG A 23 -4.50 -18.27 -6.64
C ARG A 23 -3.63 -19.50 -6.92
N ILE A 24 -2.41 -19.53 -6.38
CA ILE A 24 -1.46 -20.66 -6.54
C ILE A 24 -2.01 -21.94 -5.90
N SER A 25 -2.72 -21.82 -4.79
CA SER A 25 -3.43 -22.93 -4.14
C SER A 25 -4.75 -23.31 -4.81
N HIS A 26 -5.09 -22.67 -5.94
CA HIS A 26 -6.33 -22.88 -6.68
C HIS A 26 -7.63 -22.66 -5.86
N VAL A 27 -7.54 -21.92 -4.75
CA VAL A 27 -8.70 -21.56 -3.92
C VAL A 27 -9.61 -20.54 -4.61
N ILE A 28 -9.01 -19.66 -5.42
CA ILE A 28 -9.72 -18.60 -6.16
C ILE A 28 -9.42 -18.64 -7.66
N GLU A 29 -10.34 -18.07 -8.42
CA GLU A 29 -10.20 -17.89 -9.86
C GLU A 29 -9.18 -16.80 -10.19
N LEU A 30 -8.69 -16.82 -11.43
CA LEU A 30 -7.69 -15.85 -11.89
C LEU A 30 -8.22 -14.42 -11.89
N GLU A 31 -9.47 -14.22 -12.30
CA GLU A 31 -10.12 -12.91 -12.34
C GLU A 31 -10.26 -12.30 -10.93
N GLN A 32 -10.66 -13.11 -9.96
CA GLN A 32 -10.75 -12.73 -8.54
C GLN A 32 -9.38 -12.34 -7.99
N ALA A 33 -8.33 -13.10 -8.36
CA ALA A 33 -6.97 -12.79 -7.95
C ALA A 33 -6.51 -11.43 -8.49
N TYR A 34 -6.74 -11.13 -9.77
CA TYR A 34 -6.41 -9.83 -10.35
C TYR A 34 -7.16 -8.69 -9.67
N PHE A 35 -8.45 -8.86 -9.42
CA PHE A 35 -9.25 -7.85 -8.74
C PHE A 35 -8.72 -7.54 -7.33
N LEU A 36 -8.41 -8.58 -6.54
CA LEU A 36 -7.83 -8.41 -5.20
C LEU A 36 -6.43 -7.78 -5.23
N MET A 37 -5.60 -8.15 -6.21
CA MET A 37 -4.28 -7.52 -6.39
C MET A 37 -4.41 -6.03 -6.72
N LEU A 38 -5.36 -5.63 -7.56
CA LEU A 38 -5.60 -4.23 -7.89
C LEU A 38 -6.04 -3.42 -6.66
N ILE A 39 -6.94 -3.97 -5.84
CA ILE A 39 -7.34 -3.33 -4.57
C ILE A 39 -6.13 -3.19 -3.65
N GLY A 40 -5.35 -4.27 -3.50
CA GLY A 40 -4.16 -4.25 -2.66
C GLY A 40 -3.13 -3.20 -3.09
N ALA A 41 -2.88 -3.11 -4.40
CA ALA A 41 -1.98 -2.11 -4.98
C ALA A 41 -2.48 -0.68 -4.75
N ALA A 42 -3.79 -0.42 -4.91
CA ALA A 42 -4.37 0.90 -4.69
C ALA A 42 -4.22 1.36 -3.22
N LEU A 43 -4.48 0.47 -2.26
CA LEU A 43 -4.33 0.75 -0.83
C LEU A 43 -2.86 1.04 -0.47
N GLN A 44 -1.94 0.22 -0.97
CA GLN A 44 -0.50 0.40 -0.75
C GLN A 44 -0.02 1.73 -1.32
N PHE A 45 -0.40 2.05 -2.57
CA PHE A 45 -0.04 3.30 -3.24
C PHE A 45 -0.55 4.54 -2.50
N ASN A 46 -1.79 4.50 -1.99
CA ASN A 46 -2.36 5.60 -1.22
C ASN A 46 -1.55 5.87 0.06
N GLY A 47 -1.24 4.81 0.82
CA GLY A 47 -0.41 4.88 2.02
C GLY A 47 0.98 5.47 1.73
N GLN A 48 1.62 4.98 0.66
CA GLN A 48 2.96 5.42 0.26
C GLN A 48 2.97 6.89 -0.19
N ASN A 49 2.04 7.31 -1.04
CA ASN A 49 2.00 8.69 -1.53
C ASN A 49 1.73 9.71 -0.43
N ARG A 50 0.89 9.35 0.54
CA ARG A 50 0.63 10.22 1.69
C ARG A 50 1.86 10.32 2.59
N TYR A 51 2.56 9.21 2.81
CA TYR A 51 3.83 9.21 3.53
C TYR A 51 4.89 10.08 2.84
N ASN A 52 5.09 9.89 1.53
CA ASN A 52 6.07 10.65 0.74
C ASN A 52 5.80 12.16 0.77
N ARG A 53 4.53 12.59 0.62
CA ARG A 53 4.18 14.02 0.71
C ARG A 53 4.55 14.63 2.06
N ARG A 54 4.36 13.90 3.16
CA ARG A 54 4.76 14.37 4.49
C ARG A 54 6.27 14.41 4.66
N LEU A 55 6.97 13.42 4.10
CA LEU A 55 8.42 13.35 4.14
C LEU A 55 9.02 14.58 3.44
N VAL A 56 8.56 14.89 2.23
CA VAL A 56 8.99 16.08 1.47
C VAL A 56 8.74 17.35 2.28
N LYS A 57 7.54 17.54 2.82
CA LYS A 57 7.23 18.70 3.67
C LYS A 57 8.16 18.82 4.88
N ARG A 58 8.50 17.70 5.53
CA ARG A 58 9.45 17.70 6.66
C ARG A 58 10.87 18.05 6.24
N ILE A 59 11.31 17.60 5.07
CA ILE A 59 12.61 17.96 4.52
C ILE A 59 12.65 19.47 4.25
N GLU A 60 11.63 20.01 3.59
CA GLU A 60 11.51 21.46 3.35
C GLU A 60 11.52 22.28 4.66
N GLU A 61 10.82 21.83 5.71
CA GLU A 61 10.83 22.47 7.04
C GLU A 61 12.22 22.44 7.70
N LEU A 62 13.02 21.39 7.47
CA LEU A 62 14.37 21.25 8.04
C LEU A 62 15.44 21.98 7.22
N GLU A 63 15.23 22.13 5.91
CA GLU A 63 16.12 22.85 5.00
C GLU A 63 15.81 24.35 4.93
N ALA A 64 14.67 24.78 5.47
CA ALA A 64 14.34 26.19 5.57
C ALA A 64 15.40 26.89 6.44
N PRO A 65 16.17 27.85 5.88
CA PRO A 65 17.21 28.54 6.64
C PRO A 65 16.55 29.36 7.73
N GLY A 66 16.87 29.02 8.99
CA GLY A 66 16.63 29.87 10.15
C GLY A 66 17.55 31.07 10.17
#